data_AF-A0A5C5WNH2-F1
#
_entry.id   AF-A0A5C5WNH2-F1
#
_cell.length_a   1.000
_cell.length_b   1.000
_cell.length_c   1.000
_cell.angle_alpha   90.00
_cell.angle_beta   90.00
_cell.angle_gamma   90.00
#
_symmetry.space_group_name_H-M   'P 1'
#
loop_
_entity.id
_entity.type
_entity.pdbx_description
1 polymer ?
#
loop_
_entity_poly.entity_id
_entity_poly.type
_entity_poly.pdbx_seq_one_letter_code
_entity_poly.pdbx_strand_id
1 'polypeptide(L)'
;MRIRRFIVLLFLVLLVHGTTAVAQPEIHYSGQVGWNEDSATMTFCTSGSMPVSKEGFFWDVPSTVKRIVIDENVRFTGGFRVLYREPTNPLHIVGRHQKTSVIFGTNEEAWTARQKIAENEKWKYSAISVIEDAVVHVSGLTVRDPRGYLISGYANKAVIHVDSCTLIDTRSGNNNNSDGFAGAAGSSIRNTLISTADDGIKIYNDITLENVVIEHHRNGAPLQFGWGGESRIVNATISNLTIRGIDPEHRYNMAPFTWERGEKSTRNVTINGLDVSTGGQLYDEESGEWVPLGLLELKPANCEFNLKATAVQRHGLPLGMNRTTGTIQLDELPDRESSSLKD
;
A
#
# COMPACT_ATOMS: atom_id res chain seq x y z
N MET A 1 -12.64 19.96 83.59
CA MET A 1 -13.11 19.99 82.20
C MET A 1 -12.15 19.17 81.35
N ARG A 2 -12.55 17.98 80.88
CA ARG A 2 -11.66 16.99 80.21
C ARG A 2 -11.56 17.29 78.71
N ILE A 3 -10.41 17.76 78.26
CA ILE A 3 -10.09 17.95 76.83
C ILE A 3 -9.58 16.60 76.29
N ARG A 4 -10.40 15.91 75.49
CA ARG A 4 -10.02 14.71 74.76
C ARG A 4 -9.17 15.12 73.56
N ARG A 5 -7.87 14.78 73.58
CA ARG A 5 -6.96 14.93 72.43
C ARG A 5 -7.29 13.83 71.41
N PHE A 6 -7.85 14.21 70.26
CA PHE A 6 -7.93 13.35 69.09
C PHE A 6 -6.58 13.38 68.38
N ILE A 7 -5.84 12.27 68.43
CA ILE A 7 -4.67 12.04 67.59
C ILE A 7 -5.20 11.50 66.27
N VAL A 8 -5.22 12.35 65.24
CA VAL A 8 -5.49 11.94 63.86
C VAL A 8 -4.18 11.37 63.31
N LEU A 9 -4.08 10.05 63.25
CA LEU A 9 -2.97 9.34 62.61
C LEU A 9 -3.14 9.47 61.09
N LEU A 10 -2.40 10.41 60.48
CA LEU A 10 -2.33 10.57 59.02
C LEU A 10 -1.44 9.45 58.47
N PHE A 11 -2.04 8.35 58.02
CA PHE A 11 -1.33 7.31 57.27
C PHE A 11 -0.97 7.86 55.88
N LEU A 12 0.24 8.39 55.75
CA LEU A 12 0.84 8.73 54.46
C LEU A 12 1.20 7.42 53.76
N VAL A 13 0.26 6.86 52.99
CA VAL A 13 0.53 5.75 52.08
C VAL A 13 1.36 6.31 50.93
N LEU A 14 2.69 6.24 51.10
CA LEU A 14 3.64 6.35 50.00
C LEU A 14 3.40 5.15 49.08
N LEU A 15 2.46 5.32 48.16
CA LEU A 15 2.36 4.50 46.95
C LEU A 15 3.63 4.76 46.15
N VAL A 16 4.67 4.00 46.49
CA VAL A 16 5.85 3.81 45.64
C VAL A 16 5.31 3.10 44.39
N HIS A 17 4.89 3.89 43.41
CA HIS A 17 4.65 3.41 42.07
C HIS A 17 6.02 3.02 41.53
N GLY A 18 6.44 1.78 41.82
CA GLY A 18 7.59 1.19 41.18
C GLY A 18 7.29 1.18 39.69
N THR A 19 7.90 2.09 38.96
CA THR A 19 7.92 2.08 37.50
C THR A 19 8.70 0.83 37.11
N THR A 20 8.00 -0.29 36.91
CA THR A 20 8.56 -1.45 36.25
C THR A 20 8.92 -1.00 34.84
N ALA A 21 10.22 -0.86 34.55
CA ALA A 21 10.71 -0.55 33.21
C ALA A 21 10.04 -1.50 32.21
N VAL A 22 9.52 -0.93 31.12
CA VAL A 22 8.85 -1.74 30.11
C VAL A 22 9.95 -2.48 29.34
N ALA A 23 10.03 -3.79 29.55
CA ALA A 23 11.04 -4.61 28.89
C ALA A 23 11.04 -4.36 27.38
N GLN A 24 12.24 -4.24 26.81
CA GLN A 24 12.42 -4.09 25.37
C GLN A 24 11.69 -5.22 24.64
N PRO A 25 10.89 -4.91 23.60
CA PRO A 25 10.23 -5.92 22.78
C PRO A 25 11.25 -6.90 22.19
N GLU A 26 10.93 -8.20 22.24
CA GLU A 26 11.75 -9.24 21.64
C GLU A 26 11.73 -9.14 20.11
N ILE A 27 12.92 -9.15 19.51
CA ILE A 27 13.09 -9.17 18.06
C ILE A 27 14.35 -9.97 17.69
N HIS A 28 14.21 -10.89 16.74
CA HIS A 28 15.33 -11.63 16.17
C HIS A 28 15.80 -10.91 14.91
N TYR A 29 16.62 -9.87 15.07
CA TYR A 29 17.18 -9.11 13.97
C TYR A 29 18.71 -9.13 14.06
N SER A 30 19.39 -9.36 12.94
CA SER A 30 20.85 -9.51 12.92
C SER A 30 21.62 -8.19 13.09
N GLY A 31 20.95 -7.05 12.88
CA GLY A 31 21.53 -5.73 13.07
C GLY A 31 21.28 -5.17 14.47
N GLN A 32 21.77 -3.97 14.72
CA GLN A 32 21.55 -3.23 15.96
C GLN A 32 20.19 -2.52 15.95
N VAL A 33 19.48 -2.63 17.07
CA VAL A 33 18.23 -1.91 17.35
C VAL A 33 18.36 -1.09 18.64
N GLY A 34 17.73 0.07 18.67
CA GLY A 34 17.56 0.90 19.86
C GLY A 34 16.10 0.92 20.30
N TRP A 35 15.87 0.85 21.61
CA TRP A 35 14.54 0.95 22.21
C TRP A 35 14.43 2.21 23.08
N ASN A 36 13.39 3.01 22.84
CA ASN A 36 13.03 4.14 23.68
C ASN A 36 11.70 3.84 24.38
N GLU A 37 11.76 3.56 25.69
CA GLU A 37 10.61 3.19 26.51
C GLU A 37 9.55 4.31 26.57
N ASP A 38 9.98 5.56 26.75
CA ASP A 38 9.07 6.70 26.95
C ASP A 38 8.13 6.94 25.75
N SER A 39 8.67 6.75 24.54
CA SER A 39 7.92 6.91 23.28
C SER A 39 7.44 5.60 22.69
N ALA A 40 7.82 4.47 23.29
CA ALA A 40 7.65 3.14 22.74
C ALA A 40 8.13 3.01 21.28
N THR A 41 9.33 3.54 21.01
CA THR A 41 9.94 3.57 19.68
C THR A 41 11.04 2.53 19.55
N MET A 42 10.92 1.65 18.56
CA MET A 42 11.98 0.76 18.09
C MET A 42 12.70 1.41 16.91
N THR A 43 14.01 1.62 17.01
CA THR A 43 14.84 2.18 15.92
C THR A 43 15.79 1.11 15.39
N PHE A 44 15.77 0.86 14.09
CA PHE A 44 16.75 0.04 13.39
C PHE A 44 17.95 0.90 13.02
N CYS A 45 19.04 0.77 13.76
CA CYS A 45 20.22 1.66 13.68
C CYS A 45 21.24 1.19 12.63
N THR A 46 21.25 -0.10 12.30
CA THR A 46 22.14 -0.68 11.28
C THR A 46 21.39 -1.68 10.40
N SER A 47 21.92 -1.88 9.19
CA SER A 47 21.37 -2.87 8.26
C SER A 47 21.48 -4.29 8.81
N GLY A 48 20.51 -5.12 8.51
CA GLY A 48 20.39 -6.47 9.06
C GLY A 48 19.21 -7.22 8.46
N SER A 49 18.99 -8.44 8.93
CA SER A 49 17.94 -9.32 8.44
C SER A 49 17.19 -10.01 9.57
N MET A 50 15.91 -10.22 9.36
CA MET A 50 15.10 -11.22 10.07
C MET A 50 15.52 -12.63 9.63
N PRO A 51 15.20 -13.69 10.40
CA PRO A 51 15.38 -15.07 10.00
C PRO A 51 14.82 -15.34 8.60
N VAL A 52 15.58 -16.05 7.76
CA VAL A 52 15.21 -16.29 6.35
C VAL A 52 14.02 -17.24 6.16
N SER A 53 13.52 -17.86 7.23
CA SER A 53 12.41 -18.82 7.16
C SER A 53 11.12 -18.17 6.67
N LYS A 54 10.13 -18.98 6.29
CA LYS A 54 8.85 -18.50 5.76
C LYS A 54 8.16 -17.55 6.75
N GLU A 55 8.03 -17.96 8.01
CA GLU A 55 7.36 -17.16 9.05
C GLU A 55 8.32 -16.26 9.82
N GLY A 56 9.53 -16.72 10.12
CA GLY A 56 10.51 -15.95 10.91
C GLY A 56 11.03 -14.69 10.19
N PHE A 57 10.76 -14.55 8.91
CA PHE A 57 11.06 -13.34 8.14
C PHE A 57 10.19 -12.14 8.54
N PHE A 58 9.05 -12.41 9.16
CA PHE A 58 8.10 -11.39 9.57
C PHE A 58 8.21 -11.18 11.08
N TRP A 59 8.27 -9.91 11.49
CA TRP A 59 8.12 -9.55 12.88
C TRP A 59 6.66 -9.23 13.15
N ASP A 60 6.02 -10.03 13.99
CA ASP A 60 4.70 -9.72 14.55
C ASP A 60 4.87 -8.58 15.55
N VAL A 61 4.57 -7.35 15.11
CA VAL A 61 4.90 -6.12 15.84
C VAL A 61 4.05 -6.03 17.11
N PRO A 62 4.64 -6.14 18.33
CA PRO A 62 3.86 -6.10 19.56
C PRO A 62 3.11 -4.77 19.70
N SER A 63 1.88 -4.81 20.23
CA SER A 63 1.04 -3.61 20.42
C SER A 63 1.67 -2.56 21.35
N THR A 64 2.66 -2.96 22.15
CA THR A 64 3.49 -2.07 22.98
C THR A 64 4.38 -1.16 22.15
N VAL A 65 4.80 -1.56 20.94
CA VAL A 65 5.60 -0.71 20.02
C VAL A 65 4.66 0.29 19.34
N LYS A 66 4.82 1.59 19.58
CA LYS A 66 4.00 2.62 18.93
C LYS A 66 4.63 3.15 17.66
N ARG A 67 5.96 3.08 17.58
CA ARG A 67 6.72 3.60 16.45
C ARG A 67 7.88 2.68 16.09
N ILE A 68 8.06 2.47 14.80
CA ILE A 68 9.22 1.87 14.18
C ILE A 68 9.93 2.96 13.38
N VAL A 69 11.23 3.10 13.59
CA VAL A 69 12.10 4.01 12.84
C VAL A 69 13.18 3.20 12.13
N ILE A 70 13.34 3.43 10.83
CA ILE A 70 14.48 2.91 10.06
C ILE A 70 15.41 4.08 9.81
N ASP A 71 16.63 4.03 10.35
CA ASP A 71 17.58 5.13 10.19
C ASP A 71 18.01 5.34 8.73
N GLU A 72 18.67 6.46 8.48
CA GLU A 72 19.23 6.75 7.17
C GLU A 72 20.32 5.71 6.83
N ASN A 73 20.39 5.29 5.57
CA ASN A 73 21.34 4.27 5.10
C ASN A 73 21.19 2.89 5.79
N VAL A 74 20.01 2.63 6.36
CA VAL A 74 19.65 1.33 6.93
C VAL A 74 18.71 0.58 6.01
N ARG A 75 19.09 -0.67 5.71
CA ARG A 75 18.24 -1.67 5.07
C ARG A 75 17.80 -2.70 6.11
N PHE A 76 16.52 -2.69 6.45
CA PHE A 76 15.84 -3.75 7.16
C PHE A 76 15.41 -4.83 6.16
N THR A 77 15.98 -6.03 6.25
CA THR A 77 15.57 -7.17 5.41
C THR A 77 14.59 -8.05 6.18
N GLY A 78 13.30 -7.93 5.87
CA GLY A 78 12.22 -8.54 6.65
C GLY A 78 10.85 -7.99 6.24
N GLY A 79 9.81 -8.41 6.96
CA GLY A 79 8.49 -7.81 6.87
C GLY A 79 7.90 -7.48 8.24
N PHE A 80 6.99 -6.52 8.30
CA PHE A 80 6.23 -6.19 9.50
C PHE A 80 4.82 -6.74 9.39
N ARG A 81 4.44 -7.60 10.34
CA ARG A 81 3.07 -8.07 10.52
C ARG A 81 2.42 -7.31 11.65
N VAL A 82 1.36 -6.59 11.33
CA VAL A 82 0.60 -5.79 12.29
C VAL A 82 -0.66 -6.57 12.64
N LEU A 83 -0.74 -6.98 13.89
CA LEU A 83 -1.92 -7.59 14.51
C LEU A 83 -2.86 -6.50 15.05
N TYR A 84 -3.89 -6.89 15.79
CA TYR A 84 -4.90 -5.98 16.31
C TYR A 84 -4.30 -4.79 17.06
N ARG A 85 -4.83 -3.60 16.76
CA ARG A 85 -4.55 -2.38 17.50
C ARG A 85 -5.81 -1.53 17.61
N GLU A 86 -6.03 -0.99 18.80
CA GLU A 86 -7.03 0.05 18.99
C GLU A 86 -6.73 1.24 18.07
N PRO A 87 -7.75 1.85 17.43
CA PRO A 87 -7.55 3.02 16.57
C PRO A 87 -6.87 4.21 17.26
N THR A 88 -6.99 4.31 18.58
CA THR A 88 -6.33 5.33 19.41
C THR A 88 -4.85 5.03 19.70
N ASN A 89 -4.36 3.86 19.29
CA ASN A 89 -2.96 3.43 19.42
C ASN A 89 -2.40 2.97 18.05
N PRO A 90 -2.36 3.87 17.05
CA PRO A 90 -1.87 3.52 15.73
C PRO A 90 -0.38 3.13 15.76
N LEU A 91 0.04 2.30 14.81
CA LEU A 91 1.47 2.05 14.57
C LEU A 91 2.00 3.07 13.55
N HIS A 92 3.16 3.66 13.84
CA HIS A 92 3.89 4.50 12.87
C HIS A 92 5.18 3.81 12.42
N ILE A 93 5.33 3.52 11.13
CA ILE A 93 6.55 2.95 10.53
C ILE A 93 7.18 4.04 9.66
N VAL A 94 8.35 4.54 10.06
CA VAL A 94 8.93 5.75 9.48
C VAL A 94 10.38 5.54 9.09
N GLY A 95 10.74 5.89 7.87
CA GLY A 95 12.14 6.06 7.46
C GLY A 95 12.64 7.46 7.79
N ARG A 96 13.90 7.58 8.20
CA ARG A 96 14.56 8.88 8.34
C ARG A 96 14.79 9.55 6.99
N HIS A 97 14.86 8.75 5.91
CA HIS A 97 15.08 9.27 4.57
C HIS A 97 14.46 8.34 3.52
N GLN A 98 13.62 8.91 2.64
CA GLN A 98 12.81 8.17 1.67
C GLN A 98 13.62 7.18 0.82
N LYS A 99 14.82 7.54 0.38
CA LYS A 99 15.62 6.73 -0.56
C LYS A 99 16.57 5.74 0.12
N THR A 100 16.93 5.97 1.38
CA THR A 100 18.04 5.23 2.04
C THR A 100 17.60 4.49 3.29
N SER A 101 16.41 4.77 3.82
CA SER A 101 15.69 3.93 4.78
C SER A 101 14.86 2.91 4.01
N VAL A 102 15.30 1.65 3.99
CA VAL A 102 14.75 0.62 3.10
C VAL A 102 14.19 -0.57 3.88
N ILE A 103 12.95 -0.95 3.57
CA ILE A 103 12.40 -2.28 3.87
C ILE A 103 12.63 -3.14 2.63
N PHE A 104 13.39 -4.22 2.76
CA PHE A 104 13.75 -5.09 1.66
C PHE A 104 13.19 -6.50 1.88
N GLY A 105 12.50 -7.06 0.88
CA GLY A 105 11.91 -8.40 0.96
C GLY A 105 12.87 -9.51 0.53
N THR A 106 13.07 -9.66 -0.77
CA THR A 106 13.82 -10.78 -1.35
C THR A 106 14.29 -10.46 -2.76
N ASN A 107 15.42 -11.04 -3.18
CA ASN A 107 15.83 -11.04 -4.59
C ASN A 107 15.15 -12.18 -5.39
N GLU A 108 14.41 -13.06 -4.73
CA GLU A 108 13.77 -14.21 -5.37
C GLU A 108 12.53 -13.77 -6.16
N GLU A 109 12.49 -14.12 -7.44
CA GLU A 109 11.32 -13.98 -8.29
C GLU A 109 10.26 -15.03 -7.95
N ALA A 110 8.98 -14.65 -8.05
CA ALA A 110 7.83 -15.51 -7.80
C ALA A 110 7.90 -16.28 -6.47
N TRP A 111 8.35 -15.61 -5.39
CA TRP A 111 8.53 -16.22 -4.07
C TRP A 111 7.25 -16.89 -3.56
N THR A 112 6.09 -16.23 -3.64
CA THR A 112 4.80 -16.79 -3.20
C THR A 112 4.46 -18.09 -3.92
N ALA A 113 4.65 -18.17 -5.24
CA ALA A 113 4.39 -19.36 -6.03
C ALA A 113 5.34 -20.51 -5.64
N ARG A 114 6.63 -20.23 -5.48
CA ARG A 114 7.64 -21.22 -5.06
C ARG A 114 7.38 -21.76 -3.66
N GLN A 115 6.89 -20.91 -2.77
CA GLN A 115 6.47 -21.28 -1.42
C GLN A 115 5.03 -21.84 -1.36
N LYS A 116 4.38 -22.02 -2.51
CA LYS A 116 3.02 -22.55 -2.65
C LYS A 116 2.01 -21.82 -1.76
N ILE A 117 2.15 -20.49 -1.67
CA ILE A 117 1.20 -19.65 -0.95
C ILE A 117 -0.08 -19.57 -1.77
N ALA A 118 -1.21 -19.88 -1.14
CA ALA A 118 -2.52 -19.76 -1.79
C ALA A 118 -2.79 -18.30 -2.19
N GLU A 119 -3.48 -18.08 -3.31
CA GLU A 119 -3.78 -16.75 -3.86
C GLU A 119 -4.40 -15.80 -2.82
N ASN A 120 -5.36 -16.31 -2.03
CA ASN A 120 -6.05 -15.55 -0.99
C ASN A 120 -5.22 -15.31 0.29
N GLU A 121 -3.97 -15.78 0.34
CA GLU A 121 -3.06 -15.61 1.46
C GLU A 121 -1.80 -14.80 1.13
N LYS A 122 -1.53 -14.50 -0.15
CA LYS A 122 -0.30 -13.80 -0.58
C LYS A 122 -0.12 -12.45 0.12
N TRP A 123 -1.21 -11.73 0.35
CA TRP A 123 -1.23 -10.45 1.08
C TRP A 123 -0.73 -10.54 2.54
N LYS A 124 -0.70 -11.74 3.15
CA LYS A 124 -0.15 -11.92 4.51
C LYS A 124 1.38 -11.86 4.54
N TYR A 125 2.01 -11.98 3.37
CA TYR A 125 3.47 -12.03 3.19
C TYR A 125 4.03 -10.73 2.59
N SER A 126 3.27 -9.64 2.71
CA SER A 126 3.68 -8.31 2.27
C SER A 126 4.81 -7.75 3.13
N ALA A 127 5.59 -6.80 2.60
CA ALA A 127 6.62 -6.15 3.40
C ALA A 127 6.04 -5.41 4.61
N ILE A 128 4.83 -4.85 4.47
CA ILE A 128 3.98 -4.44 5.59
C ILE A 128 2.60 -5.09 5.40
N SER A 129 2.25 -6.02 6.27
CA SER A 129 0.96 -6.71 6.25
C SER A 129 0.15 -6.41 7.52
N VAL A 130 -1.03 -5.83 7.34
CA VAL A 130 -1.99 -5.57 8.43
C VAL A 130 -3.01 -6.70 8.44
N ILE A 131 -2.80 -7.66 9.35
CA ILE A 131 -3.50 -8.96 9.36
C ILE A 131 -4.85 -8.88 10.09
N GLU A 132 -4.98 -7.94 11.02
CA GLU A 132 -6.18 -7.72 11.85
C GLU A 132 -6.57 -6.23 11.85
N ASP A 133 -7.63 -5.88 12.56
CA ASP A 133 -8.09 -4.49 12.68
C ASP A 133 -7.03 -3.61 13.36
N ALA A 134 -6.50 -2.63 12.63
CA ALA A 134 -5.46 -1.71 13.10
C ALA A 134 -5.38 -0.46 12.22
N VAL A 135 -4.87 0.64 12.80
CA VAL A 135 -4.49 1.84 12.05
C VAL A 135 -2.96 1.90 11.94
N VAL A 136 -2.45 2.01 10.72
CA VAL A 136 -0.99 2.04 10.44
C VAL A 136 -0.65 3.24 9.58
N HIS A 137 0.37 3.99 9.98
CA HIS A 137 0.97 5.06 9.18
C HIS A 137 2.35 4.62 8.70
N VAL A 138 2.63 4.77 7.42
CA VAL A 138 3.91 4.44 6.79
C VAL A 138 4.43 5.68 6.08
N SER A 139 5.64 6.14 6.40
CA SER A 139 6.18 7.33 5.73
C SER A 139 7.69 7.39 5.60
N GLY A 140 8.15 8.17 4.60
CA GLY A 140 9.56 8.56 4.49
C GLY A 140 10.53 7.42 4.23
N LEU A 141 10.09 6.35 3.57
CA LEU A 141 10.92 5.16 3.31
C LEU A 141 10.69 4.55 1.92
N THR A 142 11.58 3.63 1.54
CA THR A 142 11.42 2.77 0.38
C THR A 142 11.02 1.36 0.84
N VAL A 143 9.97 0.79 0.23
CA VAL A 143 9.67 -0.64 0.30
C VAL A 143 10.11 -1.26 -1.02
N ARG A 144 10.98 -2.26 -0.97
CA ARG A 144 11.60 -2.83 -2.15
C ARG A 144 11.56 -4.36 -2.20
N ASP A 145 11.20 -4.89 -3.36
CA ASP A 145 11.23 -6.31 -3.74
C ASP A 145 10.58 -7.21 -2.66
N PRO A 146 9.28 -7.04 -2.36
CA PRO A 146 8.60 -7.79 -1.30
C PRO A 146 8.53 -9.30 -1.58
N ARG A 147 8.28 -10.11 -0.53
CA ARG A 147 7.97 -11.55 -0.69
C ARG A 147 6.58 -11.79 -1.29
N GLY A 148 5.60 -11.01 -0.86
CA GLY A 148 4.26 -10.87 -1.44
C GLY A 148 4.04 -9.42 -1.87
N TYR A 149 3.01 -8.75 -1.34
CA TYR A 149 2.70 -7.37 -1.76
C TYR A 149 3.65 -6.34 -1.12
N LEU A 150 3.69 -5.11 -1.62
CA LEU A 150 4.46 -4.03 -1.01
C LEU A 150 3.82 -3.64 0.34
N ILE A 151 2.57 -3.17 0.33
CA ILE A 151 1.81 -2.81 1.54
C ILE A 151 0.36 -3.28 1.40
N SER A 152 -0.14 -4.04 2.37
CA SER A 152 -1.51 -4.55 2.29
C SER A 152 -2.21 -4.74 3.64
N GLY A 153 -3.50 -4.44 3.68
CA GLY A 153 -4.39 -4.78 4.79
C GLY A 153 -5.78 -5.20 4.27
N TYR A 154 -6.21 -6.42 4.61
CA TYR A 154 -7.48 -6.99 4.15
C TYR A 154 -8.48 -7.25 5.28
N ALA A 155 -8.12 -7.00 6.55
CA ALA A 155 -9.09 -7.00 7.64
C ALA A 155 -10.08 -5.85 7.50
N ASN A 156 -11.27 -5.99 8.09
CA ASN A 156 -12.38 -5.04 7.92
C ASN A 156 -12.00 -3.60 8.30
N LYS A 157 -11.12 -3.42 9.29
CA LYS A 157 -10.62 -2.10 9.73
C LYS A 157 -9.09 -2.02 9.71
N ALA A 158 -8.44 -2.66 8.73
CA ALA A 158 -7.02 -2.47 8.44
C ALA A 158 -6.78 -1.15 7.68
N VAL A 159 -6.84 -0.02 8.38
CA VAL A 159 -6.69 1.32 7.79
C VAL A 159 -5.22 1.66 7.68
N ILE A 160 -4.76 1.95 6.45
CA ILE A 160 -3.35 2.24 6.17
C ILE A 160 -3.21 3.62 5.53
N HIS A 161 -2.28 4.41 6.06
CA HIS A 161 -1.91 5.73 5.55
C HIS A 161 -0.46 5.72 5.09
N VAL A 162 -0.23 5.87 3.78
CA VAL A 162 1.11 5.91 3.17
C VAL A 162 1.41 7.33 2.72
N ASP A 163 2.56 7.88 3.09
CA ASP A 163 2.97 9.23 2.68
C ASP A 163 4.48 9.32 2.41
N SER A 164 4.85 9.94 1.29
CA SER A 164 6.25 10.24 0.96
C SER A 164 7.11 8.98 0.92
N CYS A 165 6.60 7.94 0.23
CA CYS A 165 7.23 6.63 0.10
C CYS A 165 7.64 6.33 -1.34
N THR A 166 8.48 5.31 -1.51
CA THR A 166 8.71 4.66 -2.81
C THR A 166 8.41 3.18 -2.65
N LEU A 167 7.46 2.65 -3.41
CA LEU A 167 7.07 1.24 -3.39
C LEU A 167 7.51 0.63 -4.71
N ILE A 168 8.52 -0.24 -4.69
CA ILE A 168 9.17 -0.70 -5.92
C ILE A 168 9.46 -2.20 -5.93
N ASP A 169 9.19 -2.85 -7.06
CA ASP A 169 9.76 -4.15 -7.42
C ASP A 169 10.73 -3.95 -8.59
N THR A 170 11.99 -4.28 -8.36
CA THR A 170 13.08 -4.18 -9.33
C THR A 170 13.44 -5.53 -9.96
N ARG A 171 12.79 -6.61 -9.51
CA ARG A 171 13.04 -7.95 -10.04
C ARG A 171 12.44 -8.06 -11.44
N SER A 172 13.14 -8.78 -12.31
CA SER A 172 12.56 -9.28 -13.55
C SER A 172 11.47 -10.31 -13.24
N GLY A 173 10.49 -10.48 -14.12
CA GLY A 173 9.48 -11.54 -14.01
C GLY A 173 8.05 -11.04 -13.81
N ASN A 174 7.10 -11.81 -14.39
CA ASN A 174 5.70 -11.40 -14.49
C ASN A 174 4.81 -11.93 -13.35
N ASN A 175 5.37 -12.62 -12.36
CA ASN A 175 4.61 -13.34 -11.31
C ASN A 175 5.19 -13.12 -9.91
N ASN A 176 5.74 -11.94 -9.66
CA ASN A 176 6.27 -11.61 -8.34
C ASN A 176 5.15 -11.39 -7.32
N ASN A 177 3.91 -11.14 -7.78
CA ASN A 177 2.76 -10.79 -6.95
C ASN A 177 3.13 -9.69 -5.97
N SER A 178 3.69 -8.62 -6.52
CA SER A 178 4.31 -7.52 -5.78
C SER A 178 3.35 -6.35 -5.60
N ASP A 179 2.04 -6.58 -5.58
CA ASP A 179 0.99 -5.57 -5.62
C ASP A 179 1.30 -4.36 -4.73
N GLY A 180 1.05 -3.14 -5.21
CA GLY A 180 1.55 -1.92 -4.58
C GLY A 180 0.85 -1.60 -3.26
N PHE A 181 -0.44 -1.29 -3.31
CA PHE A 181 -1.21 -0.86 -2.15
C PHE A 181 -2.61 -1.45 -2.11
N ALA A 182 -2.98 -1.97 -0.93
CA ALA A 182 -4.34 -2.36 -0.59
C ALA A 182 -4.65 -2.04 0.87
N GLY A 183 -5.83 -1.49 1.17
CA GLY A 183 -6.24 -1.17 2.53
C GLY A 183 -7.76 -1.20 2.70
N ALA A 184 -8.21 -1.17 3.95
CA ALA A 184 -9.63 -1.05 4.29
C ALA A 184 -10.17 0.36 3.98
N ALA A 185 -11.49 0.52 4.12
CA ALA A 185 -12.14 1.82 3.95
C ALA A 185 -11.53 2.89 4.88
N GLY A 186 -11.27 4.08 4.33
CA GLY A 186 -10.59 5.19 5.02
C GLY A 186 -9.08 5.24 4.82
N SER A 187 -8.49 4.26 4.13
CA SER A 187 -7.06 4.24 3.82
C SER A 187 -6.66 5.33 2.82
N SER A 188 -5.40 5.77 2.86
CA SER A 188 -4.88 6.77 1.89
C SER A 188 -3.43 6.56 1.51
N ILE A 189 -3.08 7.05 0.32
CA ILE A 189 -1.71 7.05 -0.19
C ILE A 189 -1.39 8.41 -0.83
N ARG A 190 -0.25 9.00 -0.44
CA ARG A 190 0.10 10.38 -0.79
C ARG A 190 1.57 10.52 -1.16
N ASN A 191 1.90 11.44 -2.07
CA ASN A 191 3.27 11.83 -2.39
C ASN A 191 4.19 10.62 -2.66
N THR A 192 3.66 9.61 -3.36
CA THR A 192 4.29 8.29 -3.43
C THR A 192 4.49 7.85 -4.88
N LEU A 193 5.64 7.26 -5.14
CA LEU A 193 5.94 6.51 -6.35
C LEU A 193 5.63 5.03 -6.13
N ILE A 194 4.90 4.42 -7.05
CA ILE A 194 4.65 2.98 -7.10
C ILE A 194 5.18 2.45 -8.43
N SER A 195 6.03 1.43 -8.40
CA SER A 195 6.58 0.77 -9.59
C SER A 195 6.63 -0.73 -9.31
N THR A 196 5.58 -1.44 -9.70
CA THR A 196 5.39 -2.84 -9.31
C THR A 196 5.01 -3.71 -10.50
N ALA A 197 5.40 -4.99 -10.45
CA ALA A 197 5.12 -6.00 -11.46
C ALA A 197 3.77 -6.73 -11.25
N ASP A 198 2.77 -6.06 -10.66
CA ASP A 198 1.39 -6.52 -10.50
C ASP A 198 0.45 -5.32 -10.29
N ASP A 199 -0.75 -5.51 -9.72
CA ASP A 199 -1.68 -4.41 -9.46
C ASP A 199 -1.04 -3.27 -8.63
N GLY A 200 -1.04 -2.05 -9.17
CA GLY A 200 -0.46 -0.88 -8.50
C GLY A 200 -1.24 -0.51 -7.25
N ILE A 201 -2.53 -0.25 -7.38
CA ILE A 201 -3.41 0.09 -6.26
C ILE A 201 -4.74 -0.64 -6.40
N LYS A 202 -5.10 -1.41 -5.38
CA LYS A 202 -6.37 -2.15 -5.31
C LYS A 202 -7.44 -1.29 -4.64
N ILE A 203 -8.35 -0.75 -5.45
CA ILE A 203 -9.47 0.10 -5.03
C ILE A 203 -10.68 -0.77 -4.68
N TYR A 204 -10.56 -1.56 -3.61
CA TYR A 204 -11.63 -2.48 -3.16
C TYR A 204 -12.51 -1.91 -2.05
N ASN A 205 -12.09 -0.77 -1.49
CA ASN A 205 -12.73 -0.06 -0.41
C ASN A 205 -12.60 1.45 -0.64
N ASP A 206 -13.28 2.25 0.18
CA ASP A 206 -13.20 3.70 0.10
C ASP A 206 -11.78 4.20 0.41
N ILE A 207 -11.11 4.81 -0.58
CA ILE A 207 -9.72 5.25 -0.45
C ILE A 207 -9.50 6.65 -1.02
N THR A 208 -8.45 7.31 -0.53
CA THR A 208 -8.00 8.61 -1.05
C THR A 208 -6.58 8.53 -1.59
N LEU A 209 -6.35 9.13 -2.75
CA LEU A 209 -5.05 9.23 -3.41
C LEU A 209 -4.70 10.69 -3.66
N GLU A 210 -3.45 11.09 -3.40
CA GLU A 210 -2.98 12.46 -3.61
C GLU A 210 -1.52 12.48 -4.09
N ASN A 211 -1.23 13.12 -5.21
CA ASN A 211 0.14 13.25 -5.74
C ASN A 211 0.85 11.90 -5.87
N VAL A 212 0.24 10.98 -6.62
CA VAL A 212 0.74 9.61 -6.79
C VAL A 212 1.24 9.41 -8.21
N VAL A 213 2.41 8.78 -8.34
CA VAL A 213 2.94 8.33 -9.63
C VAL A 213 2.94 6.81 -9.63
N ILE A 214 2.36 6.21 -10.66
CA ILE A 214 2.39 4.77 -10.89
C ILE A 214 3.15 4.50 -12.19
N GLU A 215 4.21 3.71 -12.11
CA GLU A 215 4.86 3.13 -13.27
C GLU A 215 4.16 1.81 -13.59
N HIS A 216 3.49 1.78 -14.74
CA HIS A 216 2.73 0.65 -15.26
C HIS A 216 3.70 -0.31 -15.96
N HIS A 217 3.93 -1.45 -15.32
CA HIS A 217 4.66 -2.59 -15.88
C HIS A 217 3.72 -3.52 -16.65
N ARG A 218 4.27 -4.54 -17.32
CA ARG A 218 3.52 -5.50 -18.13
C ARG A 218 2.35 -6.17 -17.40
N ASN A 219 2.55 -6.53 -16.14
CA ASN A 219 1.59 -7.30 -15.36
C ASN A 219 0.84 -6.41 -14.37
N GLY A 220 -0.48 -6.56 -14.32
CA GLY A 220 -1.38 -5.90 -13.38
C GLY A 220 -1.83 -4.52 -13.83
N ALA A 221 -2.85 -4.00 -13.14
CA ALA A 221 -3.42 -2.69 -13.44
C ALA A 221 -2.88 -1.62 -12.47
N PRO A 222 -2.53 -0.41 -12.95
CA PRO A 222 -2.28 0.74 -12.11
C PRO A 222 -3.37 0.97 -11.06
N LEU A 223 -4.65 0.97 -11.49
CA LEU A 223 -5.81 0.96 -10.60
C LEU A 223 -6.67 -0.28 -10.87
N GLN A 224 -6.74 -1.19 -9.89
CA GLN A 224 -7.52 -2.43 -9.95
C GLN A 224 -8.78 -2.32 -9.08
N PHE A 225 -9.96 -2.57 -9.63
CA PHE A 225 -11.25 -2.38 -8.96
C PHE A 225 -11.94 -3.66 -8.49
N GLY A 226 -11.42 -4.83 -8.87
CA GLY A 226 -11.86 -6.10 -8.28
C GLY A 226 -11.57 -7.33 -9.14
N TRP A 227 -11.16 -8.39 -8.46
CA TRP A 227 -11.06 -9.75 -9.00
C TRP A 227 -12.31 -10.61 -8.71
N GLY A 228 -13.38 -9.98 -8.17
CA GLY A 228 -14.60 -10.61 -7.70
C GLY A 228 -15.02 -10.09 -6.32
N GLY A 229 -15.87 -10.84 -5.63
CA GLY A 229 -16.28 -10.55 -4.25
C GLY A 229 -17.71 -10.03 -4.10
N GLU A 230 -18.05 -9.66 -2.86
CA GLU A 230 -19.40 -9.25 -2.46
C GLU A 230 -19.82 -7.91 -3.08
N SER A 231 -21.12 -7.78 -3.34
CA SER A 231 -21.77 -6.54 -3.78
C SER A 231 -21.49 -5.40 -2.80
N ARG A 232 -20.90 -4.31 -3.31
CA ARG A 232 -20.58 -3.12 -2.52
C ARG A 232 -20.51 -1.87 -3.39
N ILE A 233 -20.76 -0.73 -2.74
CA ILE A 233 -20.47 0.60 -3.27
C ILE A 233 -19.09 1.01 -2.72
N VAL A 234 -18.19 1.41 -3.61
CA VAL A 234 -16.84 1.89 -3.25
C VAL A 234 -16.62 3.26 -3.87
N ASN A 235 -16.07 4.17 -3.08
CA ASN A 235 -15.79 5.54 -3.46
C ASN A 235 -14.29 5.83 -3.41
N ALA A 236 -13.72 6.27 -4.53
CA ALA A 236 -12.33 6.70 -4.61
C ALA A 236 -12.25 8.19 -4.94
N THR A 237 -11.48 8.93 -4.14
CA THR A 237 -11.16 10.33 -4.39
C THR A 237 -9.68 10.45 -4.71
N ILE A 238 -9.36 11.03 -5.87
CA ILE A 238 -8.00 11.06 -6.40
C ILE A 238 -7.66 12.50 -6.80
N SER A 239 -6.50 12.99 -6.37
CA SER A 239 -5.92 14.24 -6.87
C SER A 239 -4.50 14.02 -7.37
N ASN A 240 -4.18 14.59 -8.54
CA ASN A 240 -2.86 14.56 -9.16
C ASN A 240 -2.29 13.13 -9.28
N LEU A 241 -2.93 12.30 -10.09
CA LEU A 241 -2.46 10.96 -10.42
C LEU A 241 -1.72 10.97 -11.76
N THR A 242 -0.50 10.47 -11.77
CA THR A 242 0.28 10.20 -12.99
C THR A 242 0.44 8.69 -13.18
N ILE A 243 0.12 8.18 -14.36
CA ILE A 243 0.38 6.79 -14.77
C ILE A 243 1.32 6.82 -15.97
N ARG A 244 2.44 6.08 -15.90
CA ARG A 244 3.46 6.02 -16.95
C ARG A 244 3.66 4.58 -17.40
N GLY A 245 3.48 4.32 -18.68
CA GLY A 245 3.84 3.02 -19.26
C GLY A 245 5.36 2.85 -19.31
N ILE A 246 5.89 1.81 -18.65
CA ILE A 246 7.34 1.56 -18.62
C ILE A 246 7.73 0.15 -19.12
N ASP A 247 6.77 -0.66 -19.55
CA ASP A 247 7.10 -1.94 -20.20
C ASP A 247 7.87 -1.66 -21.52
N PRO A 248 9.05 -2.24 -21.72
CA PRO A 248 9.88 -1.97 -22.89
C PRO A 248 9.29 -2.48 -24.22
N GLU A 249 8.34 -3.41 -24.18
CA GLU A 249 7.60 -3.86 -25.37
C GLU A 249 6.29 -3.09 -25.57
N HIS A 250 5.96 -2.15 -24.68
CA HIS A 250 4.67 -1.46 -24.62
C HIS A 250 3.49 -2.46 -24.64
N ARG A 251 3.62 -3.55 -23.87
CA ARG A 251 2.64 -4.63 -23.77
C ARG A 251 2.19 -4.82 -22.35
N TYR A 252 0.87 -4.84 -22.14
CA TYR A 252 0.23 -4.93 -20.84
C TYR A 252 -0.84 -6.03 -20.85
N ASN A 253 -1.00 -6.76 -19.75
CA ASN A 253 -2.14 -7.67 -19.58
C ASN A 253 -3.38 -6.99 -19.01
N MET A 254 -3.26 -5.71 -18.59
CA MET A 254 -4.36 -4.93 -18.06
C MET A 254 -4.28 -3.47 -18.47
N ALA A 255 -5.43 -2.83 -18.62
CA ALA A 255 -5.52 -1.38 -18.83
C ALA A 255 -5.18 -0.60 -17.54
N PRO A 256 -4.88 0.72 -17.65
CA PRO A 256 -4.66 1.60 -16.50
C PRO A 256 -5.76 1.54 -15.43
N PHE A 257 -7.02 1.44 -15.86
CA PHE A 257 -8.18 1.27 -15.00
C PHE A 257 -8.84 -0.06 -15.34
N THR A 258 -8.71 -1.05 -14.46
CA THR A 258 -9.19 -2.39 -14.76
C THR A 258 -10.15 -2.88 -13.68
N TRP A 259 -11.28 -3.43 -14.12
CA TRP A 259 -12.21 -4.15 -13.28
C TRP A 259 -12.48 -5.52 -13.90
N GLU A 260 -11.85 -6.54 -13.35
CA GLU A 260 -11.90 -7.90 -13.89
C GLU A 260 -13.23 -8.58 -13.61
N ARG A 261 -13.66 -8.62 -12.35
CA ARG A 261 -14.88 -9.31 -11.93
C ARG A 261 -15.57 -8.61 -10.77
N GLY A 262 -16.89 -8.75 -10.69
CA GLY A 262 -17.73 -8.22 -9.63
C GLY A 262 -19.18 -8.67 -9.77
N GLU A 263 -19.97 -8.47 -8.72
CA GLU A 263 -21.41 -8.72 -8.75
C GLU A 263 -22.17 -7.55 -8.15
N LYS A 264 -23.09 -6.96 -8.93
CA LYS A 264 -24.03 -5.91 -8.49
C LYS A 264 -23.35 -4.82 -7.65
N SER A 265 -22.14 -4.44 -8.04
CA SER A 265 -21.31 -3.50 -7.31
C SER A 265 -21.26 -2.16 -8.02
N THR A 266 -21.00 -1.10 -7.27
CA THR A 266 -20.80 0.24 -7.82
C THR A 266 -19.39 0.73 -7.46
N ARG A 267 -18.71 1.37 -8.41
CA ARG A 267 -17.47 2.11 -8.19
C ARG A 267 -17.69 3.56 -8.57
N ASN A 268 -17.50 4.46 -7.61
CA ASN A 268 -17.57 5.90 -7.84
C ASN A 268 -16.15 6.46 -7.72
N VAL A 269 -15.59 6.94 -8.82
CA VAL A 269 -14.23 7.45 -8.91
C VAL A 269 -14.26 8.91 -9.30
N THR A 270 -13.76 9.77 -8.44
CA THR A 270 -13.57 11.20 -8.73
C THR A 270 -12.09 11.50 -8.81
N ILE A 271 -11.65 12.10 -9.92
CA ILE A 271 -10.25 12.45 -10.16
C ILE A 271 -10.13 13.93 -10.52
N ASN A 272 -9.22 14.63 -9.88
CA ASN A 272 -8.80 15.96 -10.29
C ASN A 272 -7.30 15.96 -10.61
N GLY A 273 -6.95 16.13 -11.88
CA GLY A 273 -5.58 16.02 -12.38
C GLY A 273 -5.21 14.56 -12.63
N LEU A 274 -5.55 14.06 -13.83
CA LEU A 274 -5.16 12.74 -14.31
C LEU A 274 -4.21 12.89 -15.49
N ASP A 275 -3.00 12.35 -15.40
CA ASP A 275 -2.03 12.30 -16.49
C ASP A 275 -1.68 10.84 -16.78
N VAL A 276 -2.05 10.34 -17.95
CA VAL A 276 -1.81 8.95 -18.37
C VAL A 276 -0.95 8.95 -19.62
N SER A 277 0.35 8.79 -19.42
CA SER A 277 1.36 8.67 -20.47
C SER A 277 1.73 7.20 -20.65
N THR A 278 0.80 6.45 -21.23
CA THR A 278 1.03 5.06 -21.68
C THR A 278 0.44 4.87 -23.07
N GLY A 279 0.95 3.86 -23.79
CA GLY A 279 0.47 3.46 -25.10
C GLY A 279 0.96 2.04 -25.40
N GLY A 280 0.50 1.47 -26.51
CA GLY A 280 0.89 0.13 -26.92
C GLY A 280 -0.28 -0.83 -26.99
N GLN A 281 -0.09 -2.06 -26.51
CA GLN A 281 -1.04 -3.15 -26.66
C GLN A 281 -1.50 -3.72 -25.31
N LEU A 282 -2.77 -4.11 -25.26
CA LEU A 282 -3.42 -4.85 -24.19
C LEU A 282 -3.63 -6.31 -24.64
N TYR A 283 -3.35 -7.28 -23.78
CA TYR A 283 -3.69 -8.68 -24.04
C TYR A 283 -5.17 -8.92 -23.69
N ASP A 284 -5.99 -9.19 -24.70
CA ASP A 284 -7.38 -9.59 -24.50
C ASP A 284 -7.47 -11.11 -24.31
N GLU A 285 -7.70 -11.54 -23.07
CA GLU A 285 -7.78 -12.95 -22.72
C GLU A 285 -8.90 -13.71 -23.43
N GLU A 286 -10.00 -13.04 -23.80
CA GLU A 286 -11.15 -13.69 -24.43
C GLU A 286 -10.86 -14.05 -25.90
N SER A 287 -10.20 -13.16 -26.62
CA SER A 287 -9.78 -13.40 -28.01
C SER A 287 -8.44 -14.12 -28.12
N GLY A 288 -7.59 -14.02 -27.09
CA GLY A 288 -6.21 -14.51 -27.12
C GLY A 288 -5.30 -13.64 -27.99
N GLU A 289 -5.67 -12.38 -28.22
CA GLU A 289 -4.98 -11.46 -29.12
C GLU A 289 -4.51 -10.18 -28.41
N TRP A 290 -3.50 -9.53 -29.00
CA TRP A 290 -3.04 -8.21 -28.57
C TRP A 290 -3.84 -7.11 -29.29
N VAL A 291 -4.62 -6.35 -28.54
CA VAL A 291 -5.44 -5.24 -29.04
C VAL A 291 -4.81 -3.88 -28.66
N PRO A 292 -5.18 -2.76 -29.29
CA PRO A 292 -4.72 -1.45 -28.84
C PRO A 292 -5.07 -1.19 -27.37
N LEU A 293 -4.09 -0.71 -26.60
CA LEU A 293 -4.31 -0.33 -25.20
C LEU A 293 -5.31 0.83 -25.12
N GLY A 294 -6.30 0.71 -24.23
CA GLY A 294 -7.19 1.80 -23.84
C GLY A 294 -6.98 2.20 -22.39
N LEU A 295 -7.65 3.28 -21.98
CA LEU A 295 -7.66 3.75 -20.60
C LEU A 295 -8.35 2.75 -19.66
N LEU A 296 -9.42 2.11 -20.13
CA LEU A 296 -10.33 1.29 -19.37
C LEU A 296 -10.35 -0.17 -19.88
N GLU A 297 -10.47 -1.09 -18.92
CA GLU A 297 -10.85 -2.49 -19.13
C GLU A 297 -11.87 -2.89 -18.05
N LEU A 298 -13.14 -2.57 -18.28
CA LEU A 298 -14.23 -2.79 -17.33
C LEU A 298 -15.10 -3.96 -17.79
N LYS A 299 -14.88 -5.16 -17.26
CA LYS A 299 -15.51 -6.41 -17.71
C LYS A 299 -16.88 -6.75 -17.12
N PRO A 300 -17.23 -6.46 -15.84
CA PRO A 300 -18.45 -7.00 -15.23
C PRO A 300 -19.72 -6.24 -15.67
N ALA A 301 -20.50 -6.84 -16.58
CA ALA A 301 -21.69 -6.21 -17.17
C ALA A 301 -22.86 -5.95 -16.20
N ASN A 302 -22.86 -6.57 -15.03
CA ASN A 302 -23.86 -6.40 -13.98
C ASN A 302 -23.44 -5.40 -12.89
N CYS A 303 -22.36 -4.65 -13.12
CA CYS A 303 -21.82 -3.65 -12.21
C CYS A 303 -21.88 -2.25 -12.82
N GLU A 304 -21.80 -1.25 -11.97
CA GLU A 304 -21.84 0.17 -12.33
C GLU A 304 -20.49 0.84 -12.04
N PHE A 305 -19.95 1.54 -13.03
CA PHE A 305 -18.72 2.32 -12.90
C PHE A 305 -18.99 3.78 -13.26
N ASN A 306 -18.81 4.65 -12.27
CA ASN A 306 -18.98 6.09 -12.39
C ASN A 306 -17.62 6.76 -12.25
N LEU A 307 -17.09 7.29 -13.36
CA LEU A 307 -15.86 8.06 -13.40
C LEU A 307 -16.17 9.50 -13.74
N LYS A 308 -15.74 10.41 -12.86
CA LYS A 308 -15.66 11.84 -13.13
C LYS A 308 -14.22 12.29 -12.97
N ALA A 309 -13.56 12.64 -14.07
CA ALA A 309 -12.19 13.11 -14.07
C ALA A 309 -12.09 14.52 -14.68
N THR A 310 -11.41 15.44 -13.99
CA THR A 310 -11.13 16.79 -14.45
C THR A 310 -9.64 17.02 -14.66
N ALA A 311 -9.29 17.96 -15.54
CA ALA A 311 -7.90 18.26 -15.89
C ALA A 311 -7.15 17.00 -16.38
N VAL A 312 -7.76 16.30 -17.34
CA VAL A 312 -7.28 15.00 -17.85
C VAL A 312 -6.31 15.21 -19.02
N GLN A 313 -5.21 14.45 -19.03
CA GLN A 313 -4.28 14.28 -20.14
C GLN A 313 -4.12 12.78 -20.43
N ARG A 314 -4.51 12.33 -21.63
CA ARG A 314 -4.43 10.91 -22.04
C ARG A 314 -3.43 10.64 -23.15
N HIS A 315 -2.81 11.69 -23.70
CA HIS A 315 -1.79 11.59 -24.76
C HIS A 315 -2.21 10.66 -25.92
N GLY A 316 -3.47 10.76 -26.37
CA GLY A 316 -4.01 9.96 -27.47
C GLY A 316 -4.50 8.55 -27.11
N LEU A 317 -4.41 8.11 -25.84
CA LEU A 317 -4.90 6.81 -25.39
C LEU A 317 -6.44 6.74 -25.53
N PRO A 318 -7.02 5.79 -26.31
CA PRO A 318 -8.47 5.67 -26.45
C PRO A 318 -9.14 5.23 -25.15
N LEU A 319 -10.47 5.25 -25.09
CA LEU A 319 -11.17 4.90 -23.86
C LEU A 319 -11.01 3.42 -23.47
N GLY A 320 -10.99 2.50 -24.44
CA GLY A 320 -10.86 1.06 -24.18
C GLY A 320 -12.20 0.35 -23.98
N MET A 321 -12.16 -0.80 -23.31
CA MET A 321 -13.31 -1.68 -23.10
C MET A 321 -14.14 -1.21 -21.90
N ASN A 322 -15.45 -1.07 -22.10
CA ASN A 322 -16.40 -0.81 -21.04
C ASN A 322 -17.68 -1.62 -21.21
N ARG A 323 -17.83 -2.68 -20.40
CA ARG A 323 -19.04 -3.51 -20.32
C ARG A 323 -19.94 -3.14 -19.14
N THR A 324 -19.43 -2.35 -18.19
CA THR A 324 -20.20 -1.88 -17.03
C THR A 324 -21.27 -0.86 -17.44
N THR A 325 -22.29 -0.68 -16.60
CA THR A 325 -23.19 0.48 -16.69
C THR A 325 -22.57 1.68 -15.97
N GLY A 326 -23.22 2.84 -16.02
CA GLY A 326 -22.79 4.04 -15.29
C GLY A 326 -22.35 5.16 -16.24
N THR A 327 -21.50 6.05 -15.73
CA THR A 327 -21.11 7.28 -16.43
C THR A 327 -19.59 7.44 -16.49
N ILE A 328 -19.07 7.83 -17.64
CA ILE A 328 -17.67 8.22 -17.82
C ILE A 328 -17.64 9.67 -18.30
N GLN A 329 -17.12 10.57 -17.46
CA GLN A 329 -16.98 12.00 -17.74
C GLN A 329 -15.50 12.36 -17.62
N LEU A 330 -14.90 12.77 -18.74
CA LEU A 330 -13.50 13.19 -18.82
C LEU A 330 -13.44 14.63 -19.33
N ASP A 331 -13.10 15.58 -18.45
CA ASP A 331 -12.84 16.96 -18.84
C ASP A 331 -11.35 17.08 -19.19
N GLU A 332 -11.05 16.81 -20.46
CA GLU A 332 -9.70 16.81 -21.01
C GLU A 332 -9.15 18.23 -21.15
N LEU A 333 -7.89 18.40 -20.75
CA LEU A 333 -7.14 19.60 -21.09
C LEU A 333 -6.88 19.59 -22.60
N PRO A 334 -6.86 20.75 -23.27
CA PRO A 334 -6.36 20.81 -24.64
C PRO A 334 -4.97 20.18 -24.67
N ASP A 335 -4.72 19.31 -25.66
CA ASP A 335 -3.39 18.78 -25.89
C ASP A 335 -2.43 19.96 -25.88
N ARG A 336 -1.49 19.96 -24.94
CA ARG A 336 -0.37 20.89 -25.03
C ARG A 336 0.31 20.49 -26.31
N GLU A 337 0.18 21.31 -27.36
CA GLU A 337 1.01 21.17 -28.55
C GLU A 337 2.41 20.89 -28.02
N SER A 338 2.94 19.71 -28.34
CA SER A 338 4.25 19.29 -27.89
C SER A 338 5.18 20.39 -28.38
N SER A 339 5.49 21.35 -27.51
CA SER A 339 6.41 22.41 -27.83
C SER A 339 7.68 21.65 -28.09
N SER A 340 8.06 21.57 -29.35
CA SER A 340 9.25 20.89 -29.78
C SER A 340 10.37 21.57 -29.00
N LEU A 341 10.78 20.95 -27.89
CA LEU A 341 12.05 21.18 -27.25
C LEU A 341 13.07 20.69 -28.28
N LYS A 342 13.28 21.55 -29.29
CA LYS A 342 14.47 21.57 -30.12
C LYS A 342 15.54 22.16 -29.23
N ASP A 343 16.19 21.29 -28.47
CA ASP A 343 17.58 21.51 -28.09
C ASP A 343 18.47 20.85 -29.16
#